data_AF-A0A1I6LWS7-F1
#
_entry.id   AF-A0A1I6LWS7-F1
#
_cell.length_a   1.000
_cell.length_b   1.000
_cell.length_c   1.000
_cell.angle_alpha   90.00
_cell.angle_beta   90.00
_cell.angle_gamma   90.00
#
_symmetry.space_group_name_H-M   'P 1'
#
loop_
_entity.id
_entity.type
_entity.pdbx_description
1 polymer ?
#
loop_
_entity_poly.entity_id
_entity_poly.type
_entity_poly.pdbx_seq_one_letter_code
_entity_poly.pdbx_strand_id
1 'polypeptide(L)'
;MRKLTRFATPLFAVAIMSSVPFVALAQSSQNQNSAVQDWNTPPAGTEQAQQGYRDGIEAAKLDTLTKRKIDPKVSHLYVHPPVKGNAKEAYRSSFEAGYKAAIEHGITAPGA
;
A
#
# COMPACT_ATOMS: atom_id res chain seq x y z
N MET A 1 -30.78 -51.35 2.07
CA MET A 1 -31.58 -51.22 3.30
C MET A 1 -30.70 -51.48 4.51
N ARG A 2 -30.35 -50.44 5.29
CA ARG A 2 -29.90 -50.56 6.69
C ARG A 2 -30.39 -49.34 7.46
N LYS A 3 -31.24 -49.60 8.46
CA LYS A 3 -31.73 -48.67 9.48
C LYS A 3 -30.59 -48.39 10.45
N LEU A 4 -30.44 -47.18 10.97
CA LEU A 4 -29.91 -46.97 12.31
C LEU A 4 -30.45 -45.67 12.90
N THR A 5 -30.75 -45.78 14.19
CA THR A 5 -31.77 -45.07 14.96
C THR A 5 -31.29 -43.76 15.57
N ARG A 6 -32.25 -42.86 15.73
CA ARG A 6 -32.21 -41.59 16.46
C ARG A 6 -31.71 -41.77 17.90
N PHE A 7 -30.72 -40.98 18.27
CA PHE A 7 -30.31 -40.55 19.62
C PHE A 7 -29.67 -39.16 19.41
N ALA A 8 -29.79 -38.13 20.24
CA ALA A 8 -30.47 -37.95 21.51
C ALA A 8 -30.77 -36.45 21.62
N THR A 9 -31.89 -36.14 22.24
CA THR A 9 -32.29 -34.79 22.66
C THR A 9 -31.38 -34.32 23.80
N PRO A 10 -30.77 -33.13 23.75
CA PRO A 10 -30.53 -32.36 24.95
C PRO A 10 -31.63 -31.29 25.05
N LEU A 11 -32.50 -31.48 26.04
CA LEU A 11 -33.32 -30.43 26.61
C LEU A 11 -32.38 -29.30 27.07
N PHE A 12 -32.36 -28.19 26.35
CA PHE A 12 -31.92 -26.92 26.90
C PHE A 12 -33.11 -25.97 26.93
N ALA A 13 -33.82 -26.02 28.06
CA ALA A 13 -34.71 -24.96 28.46
C ALA A 13 -33.86 -23.70 28.70
N VAL A 14 -33.94 -22.72 27.80
CA VAL A 14 -33.50 -21.35 28.07
C VAL A 14 -34.75 -20.48 27.97
N ALA A 15 -35.49 -20.45 29.07
CA ALA A 15 -36.46 -19.41 29.34
C ALA A 15 -35.76 -18.34 30.17
N ILE A 16 -35.28 -17.29 29.52
CA ILE A 16 -35.17 -15.99 30.17
C ILE A 16 -35.62 -14.93 29.17
N MET A 17 -36.77 -14.36 29.49
CA MET A 17 -37.30 -13.12 28.93
C MET A 17 -36.23 -12.03 28.95
N SER A 18 -35.84 -11.51 27.80
CA SER A 18 -35.65 -10.07 27.55
C SER A 18 -35.23 -9.88 26.09
N SER A 19 -36.14 -9.29 25.32
CA SER A 19 -35.95 -8.85 23.95
C SER A 19 -34.88 -7.76 23.88
N VAL A 20 -33.65 -8.15 23.55
CA VAL A 20 -32.66 -7.33 22.87
C VAL A 20 -31.85 -8.29 21.99
N PRO A 21 -31.91 -8.17 20.65
CA PRO A 21 -31.02 -8.94 19.81
C PRO A 21 -29.60 -8.42 20.04
N PHE A 22 -28.86 -9.05 20.93
CA PHE A 22 -27.41 -9.07 20.87
C PHE A 22 -27.03 -9.93 19.66
N VAL A 23 -27.14 -9.33 18.47
CA VAL A 23 -26.33 -9.79 17.34
C VAL A 23 -24.89 -9.63 17.81
N ALA A 24 -24.19 -10.75 17.91
CA ALA A 24 -22.77 -10.77 18.13
C ALA A 24 -22.11 -9.73 17.23
N LEU A 25 -21.47 -8.72 17.82
CA LEU A 25 -20.58 -7.80 17.11
C LEU A 25 -19.27 -8.54 16.78
N ALA A 26 -19.40 -9.70 16.13
CA ALA A 26 -18.32 -10.29 15.40
C ALA A 26 -18.24 -9.52 14.07
N GLN A 27 -17.12 -8.81 13.92
CA GLN A 27 -16.51 -8.56 12.62
C GLN A 27 -17.32 -7.68 11.67
N SER A 28 -17.24 -6.38 11.89
CA SER A 28 -17.22 -5.44 10.76
C SER A 28 -16.48 -4.19 11.19
N SER A 29 -15.15 -4.29 11.20
CA SER A 29 -14.29 -3.15 10.92
C SER A 29 -14.77 -2.57 9.60
N GLN A 30 -15.64 -1.56 9.70
CA GLN A 30 -16.26 -0.93 8.57
C GLN A 30 -15.22 -0.06 7.88
N ASN A 31 -14.54 -0.69 6.93
CA ASN A 31 -14.39 -0.16 5.59
C ASN A 31 -13.69 1.21 5.48
N GLN A 32 -12.38 1.21 5.65
CA GLN A 32 -11.49 2.09 4.91
C GLN A 32 -10.91 1.29 3.73
N ASN A 33 -11.78 0.79 2.82
CA ASN A 33 -11.34 0.42 1.47
C ASN A 33 -11.02 1.71 0.72
N SER A 34 -9.83 2.24 0.95
CA SER A 34 -8.98 2.48 -0.19
C SER A 34 -8.02 1.31 -0.17
N ALA A 35 -7.88 0.57 -1.27
CA ALA A 35 -6.58 -0.01 -1.54
C ALA A 35 -5.63 1.19 -1.53
N VAL A 36 -5.03 1.48 -0.37
CA VAL A 36 -3.99 2.50 -0.25
C VAL A 36 -2.87 1.89 -1.05
N GLN A 37 -2.86 2.18 -2.36
CA GLN A 37 -1.75 1.91 -3.23
C GLN A 37 -0.59 2.55 -2.50
N ASP A 38 0.26 1.72 -1.89
CA ASP A 38 1.38 2.22 -1.09
C ASP A 38 2.11 3.22 -1.99
N TRP A 39 2.39 4.42 -1.50
CA TRP A 39 3.00 5.46 -2.32
C TRP A 39 4.36 5.00 -2.89
N ASN A 40 4.94 3.98 -2.25
CA ASN A 40 6.14 3.28 -2.67
C ASN A 40 5.90 2.17 -3.72
N THR A 41 4.65 1.91 -4.10
CA THR A 41 4.31 0.98 -5.17
C THR A 41 4.46 1.70 -6.51
N PRO A 42 5.36 1.24 -7.40
CA PRO A 42 5.49 1.84 -8.71
C PRO A 42 4.19 1.69 -9.52
N PRO A 43 3.79 2.72 -10.29
CA PRO A 43 2.61 2.64 -11.13
C PRO A 43 2.78 1.56 -12.21
N ALA A 44 1.66 0.97 -12.63
CA ALA A 44 1.66 0.00 -13.73
C ALA A 44 2.27 0.64 -14.99
N GLY A 45 3.25 -0.02 -15.59
CA GLY A 45 4.04 0.50 -16.69
C GLY A 45 5.13 -0.47 -17.11
N THR A 46 6.03 -0.01 -17.99
CA THR A 46 7.20 -0.80 -18.41
C THR A 46 8.12 -1.07 -17.21
N GLU A 47 8.91 -2.13 -17.28
CA GLU A 47 9.87 -2.47 -16.20
C GLU A 47 10.82 -1.31 -15.89
N GLN A 48 11.20 -0.55 -16.92
CA GLN A 48 12.07 0.62 -16.82
C GLN A 48 11.38 1.78 -16.11
N ALA A 49 10.10 2.02 -16.37
CA ALA A 49 9.32 3.03 -15.66
C ALA A 49 9.17 2.65 -14.18
N GLN A 50 8.88 1.38 -13.89
CA GLN A 50 8.79 0.89 -12.51
C GLN A 50 10.13 0.99 -11.78
N GLN A 51 11.23 0.70 -12.47
CA GLN A 51 12.57 0.87 -11.93
C GLN A 51 12.86 2.35 -11.64
N GLY A 52 12.57 3.24 -12.60
CA GLY A 52 12.74 4.69 -12.41
C GLY A 52 12.01 5.20 -11.18
N TYR A 53 10.77 4.77 -10.97
CA TYR A 53 9.98 5.15 -9.80
C TYR A 53 10.63 4.75 -8.47
N ARG A 54 11.09 3.49 -8.36
CA ARG A 54 11.78 3.00 -7.16
C ARG A 54 13.08 3.75 -6.90
N ASP A 55 13.88 3.93 -7.96
CA ASP A 55 15.16 4.65 -7.89
C ASP A 55 14.95 6.12 -7.47
N GLY A 56 13.86 6.74 -7.93
CA GLY A 56 13.47 8.10 -7.55
C GLY A 56 13.13 8.24 -6.07
N ILE A 57 12.42 7.27 -5.52
CA ILE A 57 12.09 7.21 -4.09
C ILE A 57 13.36 7.08 -3.24
N GLU A 58 14.26 6.18 -3.62
CA GLU A 58 15.51 5.97 -2.89
C GLU A 58 16.41 7.22 -2.94
N ALA A 59 16.49 7.87 -4.10
CA ALA A 59 17.24 9.11 -4.25
C ALA A 59 16.68 10.24 -3.36
N ALA A 60 15.36 10.43 -3.34
CA ALA A 60 14.72 11.41 -2.46
C ALA A 60 14.97 11.12 -0.98
N LYS A 61 14.88 9.85 -0.59
CA LYS A 61 15.18 9.42 0.79
C LYS A 61 16.64 9.71 1.14
N LEU A 62 17.57 9.45 0.24
CA LEU A 62 18.99 9.73 0.48
C LEU A 62 19.28 11.23 0.54
N ASP A 63 18.67 12.04 -0.34
CA ASP A 63 18.84 13.49 -0.34
C ASP A 63 18.27 14.14 0.92
N THR A 64 17.11 13.67 1.39
CA THR A 64 16.51 14.12 2.66
C THR A 64 17.35 13.74 3.87
N LEU A 65 17.84 12.49 3.94
CA LEU A 65 18.72 12.02 5.02
C LEU A 65 20.06 12.78 5.07
N THR A 66 20.63 13.06 3.90
CA THR A 66 21.91 13.78 3.78
C THR A 66 21.75 15.30 3.82
N LYS A 67 20.53 15.81 4.00
CA LYS A 67 20.17 17.24 3.95
C LYS A 67 20.73 17.95 2.72
N ARG A 68 20.82 17.22 1.61
CA ARG A 68 21.24 17.77 0.32
C ARG A 68 20.09 18.53 -0.32
N LYS A 69 20.40 19.24 -1.39
CA LYS A 69 19.38 19.92 -2.20
C LYS A 69 18.37 18.88 -2.70
N ILE A 70 17.09 19.08 -2.36
CA ILE A 70 15.99 18.23 -2.82
C ILE A 70 15.70 18.57 -4.29
N ASP A 71 16.34 17.85 -5.21
CA ASP A 71 16.21 18.07 -6.64
C ASP A 71 16.40 16.73 -7.40
N PRO A 72 15.36 16.20 -8.08
CA PRO A 72 15.49 14.94 -8.82
C PRO A 72 16.53 15.03 -9.95
N LYS A 73 16.75 16.22 -10.52
CA LYS A 73 17.60 16.42 -11.69
C LYS A 73 19.09 16.36 -11.39
N VAL A 74 19.48 16.53 -10.12
CA VAL A 74 20.88 16.42 -9.71
C VAL A 74 21.28 14.99 -9.37
N SER A 75 20.31 14.07 -9.28
CA SER A 75 20.59 12.66 -9.04
C SER A 75 21.33 12.05 -10.23
N HIS A 76 22.40 11.30 -9.96
CA HIS A 76 23.17 10.65 -11.01
C HIS A 76 22.33 9.66 -11.83
N LEU A 77 21.31 9.03 -11.22
CA LEU A 77 20.40 8.09 -11.87
C LEU A 77 19.48 8.81 -12.87
N TYR A 78 19.14 10.06 -12.61
CA TYR A 78 18.36 10.88 -13.53
C TYR A 78 19.19 11.32 -14.75
N VAL A 79 20.45 11.74 -14.50
CA VAL A 79 21.37 12.22 -15.55
C VAL A 79 21.82 11.06 -16.44
N HIS A 80 22.22 9.94 -15.82
CA HIS A 80 22.66 8.71 -16.48
C HIS A 80 21.76 7.53 -16.11
N PRO A 81 20.54 7.45 -16.71
CA PRO A 81 19.66 6.31 -16.46
C PRO A 81 20.34 4.99 -16.85
N PRO A 82 20.17 3.92 -16.05
CA PRO A 82 20.67 2.58 -16.38
C PRO A 82 19.93 1.91 -17.55
N VAL A 83 19.02 2.63 -18.21
CA VAL A 83 18.18 2.15 -19.31
C VAL A 83 18.66 2.71 -20.66
N LYS A 84 18.50 1.93 -21.73
CA LYS A 84 18.97 2.27 -23.08
C LYS A 84 17.85 2.88 -23.93
N GLY A 85 18.24 3.73 -24.89
CA GLY A 85 17.35 4.26 -25.92
C GLY A 85 16.18 5.10 -25.40
N ASN A 86 15.04 4.94 -26.06
CA ASN A 86 13.75 5.59 -25.80
C ASN A 86 13.13 5.26 -24.43
N ALA A 87 13.60 4.22 -23.72
CA ALA A 87 13.15 3.93 -22.37
C ALA A 87 13.63 4.96 -21.33
N LYS A 88 14.63 5.80 -21.69
CA LYS A 88 15.18 6.84 -20.80
C LYS A 88 14.15 7.90 -20.43
N GLU A 89 13.32 8.35 -21.37
CA GLU A 89 12.29 9.34 -21.06
C GLU A 89 11.26 8.78 -20.08
N ALA A 90 10.78 7.56 -20.32
CA ALA A 90 9.85 6.87 -19.43
C ALA A 90 10.45 6.68 -18.03
N TYR A 91 11.71 6.22 -17.96
CA TYR A 91 12.45 6.09 -16.70
C TYR A 91 12.54 7.43 -15.96
N ARG A 92 12.94 8.52 -16.64
CA ARG A 92 13.08 9.85 -16.03
C ARG A 92 11.75 10.39 -15.52
N SER A 93 10.68 10.24 -16.29
CA SER A 93 9.35 10.67 -15.90
C SER A 93 8.86 9.92 -14.66
N SER A 94 9.04 8.60 -14.62
CA SER A 94 8.70 7.81 -13.45
C SER A 94 9.62 8.07 -12.25
N PHE A 95 10.90 8.36 -12.49
CA PHE A 95 11.85 8.77 -11.46
C PHE A 95 11.42 10.08 -10.79
N GLU A 96 11.05 11.10 -11.56
CA GLU A 96 10.51 12.34 -11.01
C GLU A 96 9.24 12.11 -10.19
N ALA A 97 8.35 11.24 -10.68
CA ALA A 97 7.12 10.90 -9.97
C ALA A 97 7.40 10.21 -8.61
N GLY A 98 8.30 9.22 -8.60
CA GLY A 98 8.71 8.52 -7.37
C GLY A 98 9.44 9.44 -6.40
N TYR A 99 10.34 10.28 -6.90
CA TYR A 99 11.04 11.29 -6.10
C TYR A 99 10.04 12.23 -5.45
N LYS A 100 9.10 12.79 -6.22
CA LYS A 100 8.06 13.69 -5.70
C LYS A 100 7.18 12.99 -4.67
N ALA A 101 6.77 11.74 -4.92
CA ALA A 101 5.98 10.96 -3.96
C ALA A 101 6.74 10.75 -2.64
N ALA A 102 8.03 10.38 -2.69
CA ALA A 102 8.86 10.22 -1.50
C ALA A 102 9.04 11.53 -0.72
N ILE A 103 9.15 12.66 -1.42
CA ILE A 103 9.19 13.99 -0.80
C ILE A 103 7.83 14.33 -0.20
N GLU A 104 6.72 14.16 -0.90
CA GLU A 104 5.37 14.46 -0.40
C GLU A 104 5.03 13.59 0.83
N HIS A 105 5.33 12.30 0.81
CA HIS A 105 5.06 11.38 1.92
C HIS A 105 6.13 11.40 3.02
N GLY A 106 7.39 11.69 2.69
CA GLY A 106 8.50 11.80 3.65
C GLY A 106 8.62 13.17 4.32
N ILE A 107 8.13 14.25 3.68
CA ILE A 107 8.04 15.60 4.25
C ILE A 107 6.71 15.81 5.00
N THR A 108 5.65 15.02 4.76
CA THR A 108 4.44 15.01 5.62
C THR A 108 4.65 14.21 6.91
N ALA A 109 5.82 14.37 7.54
CA ALA A 109 6.06 14.07 8.94
C ALA A 109 7.03 15.13 9.51
N PRO A 110 6.56 16.38 9.62
CA PRO A 110 6.55 16.97 10.96
C PRO A 110 5.30 17.82 11.23
N GLY A 111 4.58 17.44 12.29
CA GLY A 111 3.70 18.36 13.03
C GLY A 111 2.22 18.32 12.66
N ALA A 112 1.48 17.40 13.27
CA ALA A 112 0.14 17.67 13.79
C ALA A 112 0.09 17.14 15.22
#